data_AF-A0A965CG35-F1
#
_entry.id   AF-A0A965CG35-F1
#
_cell.length_a   1.000
_cell.length_b   1.000
_cell.length_c   1.000
_cell.angle_alpha   90.00
_cell.angle_beta   90.00
_cell.angle_gamma   90.00
#
_symmetry.space_group_name_H-M   'P 1'
#
loop_
_entity.id
_entity.type
_entity.pdbx_description
1 polymer ?
#
loop_
_entity_poly.entity_id
_entity_poly.type
_entity_poly.pdbx_seq_one_letter_code
_entity_poly.pdbx_strand_id
1 'polypeptide(L)'
;MTPVFVRVLRPVCGVIFVAGIAGIIVTSINGNNAGWVLTIGMVTAVAAVVLIAVTAALPRPRIDVFDDVVAERVEQRIAALVAAGADEAETRALVRDALEMVRGQK
;
A
#
# COMPACT_ATOMS: atom_id res chain seq x y z
N MET A 1 -1.07 -10.45 7.51
CA MET A 1 0.23 -11.07 7.18
C MET A 1 0.58 -10.71 5.75
N THR A 2 1.47 -9.75 5.52
CA THR A 2 2.06 -9.62 4.18
C THR A 2 2.85 -10.89 3.92
N PRO A 3 2.61 -11.60 2.80
CA PRO A 3 3.40 -12.79 2.49
C PRO A 3 4.87 -12.39 2.49
N VAL A 4 5.72 -13.17 3.16
CA VAL A 4 7.17 -12.91 3.34
C VAL A 4 7.82 -12.49 2.01
N PHE A 5 7.35 -13.06 0.91
CA PHE A 5 7.66 -12.70 -0.47
C PHE A 5 7.61 -11.19 -0.77
N VAL A 6 6.52 -10.48 -0.41
CA VAL A 6 6.33 -9.06 -0.75
C VAL A 6 7.24 -8.16 0.09
N ARG A 7 7.54 -8.58 1.33
CA ARG A 7 8.46 -7.86 2.22
C ARG A 7 9.89 -7.89 1.69
N VAL A 8 10.28 -8.99 1.03
CA VAL A 8 11.60 -9.16 0.41
C VAL A 8 11.66 -8.59 -1.01
N LEU A 9 10.55 -8.64 -1.76
CA LEU A 9 10.51 -8.17 -3.15
C LEU A 9 10.83 -6.68 -3.30
N ARG A 10 10.32 -5.84 -2.39
CA ARG A 10 10.53 -4.38 -2.43
C ARG A 10 12.00 -3.97 -2.32
N PRO A 11 12.78 -4.39 -1.30
CA PRO A 11 14.19 -4.05 -1.22
C PRO A 11 14.99 -4.68 -2.37
N VAL A 12 14.66 -5.91 -2.79
CA VAL A 12 15.36 -6.57 -3.91
C VAL A 12 15.16 -5.82 -5.23
N CYS A 13 13.93 -5.41 -5.56
CA CYS A 13 13.70 -4.57 -6.74
C CYS A 13 14.42 -3.23 -6.64
N GLY A 14 14.43 -2.59 -5.46
CA GLY A 14 15.19 -1.35 -5.24
C GLY A 14 16.69 -1.53 -5.55
N VAL A 15 17.29 -2.62 -5.10
CA VAL A 15 18.69 -2.96 -5.40
C VAL A 15 18.90 -3.18 -6.90
N ILE A 16 18.00 -3.90 -7.59
CA ILE A 16 18.08 -4.13 -9.04
C ILE A 16 18.02 -2.80 -9.80
N PHE A 17 17.14 -1.88 -9.42
CA PHE A 17 17.06 -0.56 -10.06
C PHE A 17 18.35 0.24 -9.90
N VAL A 18 18.91 0.30 -8.69
CA VAL A 18 20.16 1.02 -8.43
C VAL A 18 21.33 0.39 -9.17
N ALA A 19 21.42 -0.95 -9.13
CA ALA A 19 22.45 -1.71 -9.84
C ALA A 19 22.33 -1.58 -11.37
N GLY A 20 21.10 -1.53 -11.90
CA GLY A 20 20.83 -1.34 -13.32
C GLY A 20 21.27 0.04 -13.82
N ILE A 21 20.96 1.10 -13.07
CA ILE A 21 21.42 2.46 -13.38
C ILE A 21 22.95 2.53 -13.35
N ALA A 22 23.58 2.00 -12.29
CA ALA A 22 25.03 1.96 -12.17
C ALA A 22 25.68 1.15 -13.30
N GLY A 23 25.09 0.01 -13.66
CA GLY A 23 25.56 -0.85 -14.75
C GLY A 23 25.50 -0.18 -16.12
N ILE A 24 24.42 0.54 -16.42
CA ILE A 24 24.31 1.31 -17.68
C ILE A 24 25.40 2.40 -17.75
N ILE A 25 25.66 3.10 -16.65
CA ILE A 25 26.69 4.14 -16.60
C ILE A 25 28.09 3.54 -16.82
N VAL A 26 28.45 2.46 -16.11
CA VAL A 26 29.77 1.81 -16.22
C VAL A 26 29.99 1.21 -17.62
N THR A 27 28.96 0.59 -18.20
CA THR A 27 29.04 -0.05 -19.53
C THR A 27 29.13 0.97 -20.67
N SER A 28 28.56 2.17 -20.52
CA SER A 28 28.79 3.28 -21.43
C SER A 28 30.24 3.79 -21.42
N ILE A 29 30.92 3.72 -20.27
CA ILE A 29 32.33 4.17 -20.15
C ILE A 29 33.31 3.10 -20.65
N ASN A 30 33.06 1.81 -20.39
CA ASN A 30 33.98 0.71 -20.66
C ASN A 30 33.94 0.17 -22.11
N GLY A 31 33.97 1.06 -23.10
CA GLY A 31 34.03 0.69 -24.52
C GLY A 31 32.69 0.69 -25.26
N ASN A 32 31.67 1.38 -24.72
CA ASN A 32 30.38 1.62 -25.37
C ASN A 32 29.75 0.35 -25.99
N ASN A 33 29.80 -0.76 -25.25
CA ASN A 33 29.24 -2.00 -25.73
C ASN A 33 27.72 -1.98 -25.55
N ALA A 34 27.02 -1.59 -26.62
CA ALA A 34 25.56 -1.49 -26.65
C ALA A 34 24.86 -2.79 -26.22
N GLY A 35 25.49 -3.95 -26.41
CA GLY A 35 24.95 -5.24 -25.97
C GLY A 35 24.77 -5.34 -24.45
N TRP A 36 25.73 -4.83 -23.67
CA TRP A 36 25.65 -4.87 -22.20
C TRP A 36 24.63 -3.86 -21.65
N VAL A 37 24.54 -2.69 -22.27
CA VAL A 37 23.53 -1.69 -21.90
C VAL A 37 22.12 -2.27 -22.10
N LEU A 38 21.91 -2.98 -23.22
CA LEU A 38 20.60 -3.51 -23.60
C LEU A 38 20.16 -4.68 -22.69
N THR A 39 21.08 -5.56 -22.28
CA THR A 39 20.75 -6.65 -21.36
C THR A 39 20.43 -6.15 -19.95
N ILE A 40 21.22 -5.18 -19.44
CA ILE A 40 20.98 -4.56 -18.13
C ILE A 40 19.64 -3.80 -18.14
N GLY A 41 19.36 -3.06 -19.22
CA GLY A 41 18.09 -2.38 -19.42
C GLY A 41 16.90 -3.35 -19.45
N MET A 42 17.00 -4.45 -20.20
CA MET A 42 15.95 -5.47 -20.28
C MET A 42 15.65 -6.14 -18.93
N VAL A 43 16.68 -6.53 -18.18
CA VAL A 43 16.51 -7.12 -16.85
C VAL A 43 15.81 -6.15 -15.90
N THR A 44 16.18 -4.87 -15.94
CA THR A 44 15.56 -3.83 -15.12
C THR A 44 14.10 -3.59 -15.52
N ALA A 45 13.80 -3.57 -16.82
CA ALA A 45 12.44 -3.42 -17.32
C ALA A 45 11.53 -4.58 -16.89
N VAL A 46 12.01 -5.82 -16.99
CA VAL A 46 11.26 -7.00 -16.53
C VAL A 46 10.99 -6.94 -15.03
N ALA A 47 12.00 -6.56 -14.23
CA ALA A 47 11.82 -6.39 -12.78
C ALA A 47 10.77 -5.32 -12.45
N ALA A 48 10.74 -4.21 -13.20
CA ALA A 48 9.75 -3.15 -13.05
C ALA A 48 8.32 -3.66 -13.33
N VAL A 49 8.14 -4.41 -14.43
CA VAL A 49 6.84 -4.98 -14.80
C VAL A 49 6.33 -5.94 -13.73
N VAL A 50 7.20 -6.81 -13.21
CA VAL A 50 6.86 -7.73 -12.11
C VAL A 50 6.45 -6.96 -10.86
N LEU A 51 7.20 -5.91 -10.49
CA LEU A 51 6.91 -5.08 -9.33
C LEU A 51 5.54 -4.39 -9.46
N ILE A 52 5.23 -3.85 -10.64
CA ILE A 52 3.93 -3.22 -10.94
C ILE A 52 2.81 -4.25 -10.82
N ALA A 53 2.96 -5.43 -11.42
CA ALA A 53 1.95 -6.49 -11.39
C ALA A 53 1.66 -6.96 -9.94
N VAL A 54 2.72 -7.19 -9.14
CA VAL A 54 2.57 -7.55 -7.73
C VAL A 54 1.89 -6.43 -6.94
N THR A 55 2.28 -5.18 -7.17
CA THR A 55 1.66 -4.00 -6.52
C THR A 55 0.19 -3.82 -6.90
N ALA A 56 -0.19 -4.19 -8.12
CA ALA A 56 -1.58 -4.17 -8.57
C ALA A 56 -2.42 -5.31 -7.97
N ALA A 57 -1.83 -6.49 -7.80
CA ALA A 57 -2.50 -7.67 -7.23
C ALA A 57 -2.63 -7.61 -5.69
N LEU A 58 -1.86 -6.76 -5.02
CA LEU A 58 -1.90 -6.59 -3.58
C LEU A 58 -3.16 -5.83 -3.12
N PRO A 59 -3.87 -6.31 -2.08
CA PRO A 59 -4.96 -5.58 -1.47
C PRO A 59 -4.50 -4.19 -1.02
N ARG A 60 -5.09 -3.14 -1.60
CA ARG A 60 -4.94 -1.78 -1.10
C ARG A 60 -5.90 -1.59 0.07
N PRO A 61 -5.54 -0.85 1.14
CA PRO A 61 -6.56 -0.33 2.03
C PRO A 61 -7.57 0.43 1.16
N ARG A 62 -8.84 0.02 1.16
CA ARG A 62 -9.91 0.71 0.42
C ARG A 62 -10.03 2.11 1.03
N ILE A 63 -9.78 3.15 0.22
CA ILE A 63 -9.80 4.55 0.64
C ILE A 63 -11.20 5.15 0.35
N ASP A 64 -11.70 5.86 1.37
CA ASP A 64 -12.81 6.83 1.44
C ASP A 64 -14.24 6.43 1.04
N VAL A 65 -14.50 5.90 -0.15
CA VAL A 65 -15.90 5.74 -0.62
C VAL A 65 -16.69 4.68 0.16
N PHE A 66 -16.00 3.68 0.71
CA PHE A 66 -16.63 2.72 1.63
C PHE A 66 -16.80 3.29 3.04
N ASP A 67 -16.02 4.30 3.42
CA ASP A 67 -16.12 4.92 4.73
C ASP A 67 -17.41 5.74 4.82
N ASP A 68 -17.80 6.46 3.76
CA ASP A 68 -19.07 7.21 3.75
C ASP A 68 -20.30 6.31 3.98
N VAL A 69 -20.36 5.15 3.31
CA VAL A 69 -21.47 4.19 3.47
C VAL A 69 -21.46 3.54 4.86
N VAL A 70 -20.27 3.30 5.42
CA VAL A 70 -20.12 2.74 6.76
C VAL A 70 -20.45 3.79 7.82
N ALA A 71 -20.01 5.03 7.65
CA ALA A 71 -20.29 6.18 8.51
C ALA A 71 -21.79 6.46 8.55
N GLU A 72 -22.45 6.51 7.39
CA GLU A 72 -23.91 6.67 7.29
C GLU A 72 -24.64 5.55 8.06
N ARG A 73 -24.18 4.31 7.93
CA ARG A 73 -24.75 3.18 8.69
C ARG A 73 -24.51 3.30 10.20
N VAL A 74 -23.37 3.84 10.62
CA VAL A 74 -23.08 4.09 12.05
C VAL A 74 -24.00 5.18 12.58
N GLU A 75 -24.15 6.30 11.86
CA GLU A 75 -25.05 7.40 12.24
C GLU A 75 -26.52 6.95 12.34
N GLN A 76 -27.00 6.14 11.38
CA GLN A 76 -28.34 5.57 11.46
C GLN A 76 -28.56 4.71 12.70
N ARG A 77 -27.54 3.97 13.14
CA ARG A 77 -27.61 3.16 14.36
C ARG A 77 -27.58 4.02 15.62
N ILE A 78 -26.77 5.08 15.64
CA ILE A 78 -26.75 6.06 16.73
C ILE A 78 -28.14 6.70 16.84
N ALA A 79 -28.72 7.16 15.72
CA ALA A 79 -30.06 7.74 15.69
C ALA A 79 -31.12 6.76 16.21
N ALA A 80 -31.05 5.48 15.83
CA ALA A 80 -31.97 4.45 16.33
C ALA A 80 -31.83 4.20 17.85
N LEU A 81 -30.60 4.21 18.37
CA LEU A 81 -30.32 4.07 19.80
C LEU A 81 -30.83 5.28 20.60
N VAL A 82 -30.60 6.48 20.09
CA VAL A 82 -31.11 7.73 20.69
C VAL A 82 -32.64 7.76 20.68
N ALA A 83 -33.26 7.33 19.57
CA ALA A 83 -34.72 7.19 19.48
C ALA A 83 -35.29 6.14 20.47
N ALA A 84 -34.49 5.12 20.82
CA ALA A 84 -34.82 4.15 21.85
C ALA A 84 -34.57 4.66 23.29
N GLY A 85 -34.08 5.89 23.45
CA GLY A 85 -33.86 6.54 24.74
C GLY A 85 -32.42 6.52 25.26
N ALA A 86 -31.44 6.13 24.43
CA ALA A 86 -30.03 6.26 24.80
C ALA A 86 -29.58 7.72 24.78
N ASP A 87 -28.65 8.09 25.67
CA ASP A 87 -28.04 9.41 25.68
C ASP A 87 -27.12 9.59 24.46
N GLU A 88 -27.34 10.65 23.68
CA GLU A 88 -26.60 10.89 22.43
C GLU A 88 -25.11 11.15 22.70
N ALA A 89 -24.79 11.89 23.76
CA ALA A 89 -23.42 12.25 24.09
C ALA A 89 -22.63 11.02 24.54
N GLU A 90 -23.23 10.19 25.41
CA GLU A 90 -22.65 8.93 25.87
C GLU A 90 -22.48 7.92 24.73
N THR A 91 -23.48 7.80 23.85
CA THR A 91 -23.42 6.89 22.70
C THR A 91 -22.32 7.30 21.71
N ARG A 92 -22.17 8.60 21.44
CA ARG A 92 -21.09 9.10 20.58
C ARG A 92 -19.72 8.98 21.23
N ALA A 93 -19.62 9.19 22.55
CA ALA A 93 -18.38 8.97 23.29
C ALA A 93 -17.95 7.50 23.21
N LEU A 94 -18.87 6.56 23.41
CA LEU A 94 -18.61 5.13 23.29
C LEU A 94 -18.08 4.72 21.91
N VAL A 95 -18.68 5.25 20.84
CA VAL A 95 -18.21 5.01 19.46
C VAL A 95 -16.81 5.59 19.25
N ARG A 96 -16.54 6.79 19.80
CA ARG A 96 -15.22 7.42 19.74
C ARG A 96 -14.15 6.59 20.47
N ASP A 97 -14.45 6.15 21.69
CA ASP A 97 -13.53 5.34 22.50
C ASP A 97 -13.20 4.00 21.80
N ALA A 98 -14.20 3.36 21.18
CA ALA A 98 -14.00 2.15 20.39
C ALA A 98 -13.07 2.39 19.18
N LEU A 99 -13.19 3.53 18.50
CA LEU A 99 -12.29 3.90 17.39
C LEU A 99 -10.88 4.21 17.87
N GLU A 100 -10.72 4.88 19.00
CA GLU A 100 -9.42 5.17 19.61
C GLU A 100 -8.71 3.89 20.04
N MET A 101 -9.43 2.92 20.60
CA MET A 101 -8.88 1.60 20.95
C MET A 101 -8.30 0.87 19.72
N VAL A 102 -9.01 0.88 18.59
CA VAL A 102 -8.54 0.26 17.35
C VAL A 102 -7.32 1.00 16.78
N ARG A 103 -7.28 2.33 16.90
CA ARG A 103 -6.15 3.15 16.42
C ARG A 103 -4.90 2.96 17.26
N GLY A 104 -5.03 2.79 18.58
CA GLY A 104 -3.93 2.57 19.52
C GLY A 104 -3.30 1.16 19.46
N GLN A 105 -3.95 0.19 18.83
CA GLN A 105 -3.44 -1.19 18.66
C GLN A 105 -2.51 -1.38 17.45
N LYS A 106 -2.26 -0.34 16.66
CA LYS A 106 -1.56 -0.41 15.37
C LYS A 106 -0.08 -0.04 15.48
#